data_AF-X1L0B4-F1
#
_entry.id   AF-X1L0B4-F1
#
_cell.length_a   1.000
_cell.length_b   1.000
_cell.length_c   1.000
_cell.angle_alpha   90.00
_cell.angle_beta   90.00
_cell.angle_gamma   90.00
#
_symmetry.space_group_name_H-M   'P 1'
#
loop_
_entity.id
_entity.type
_entity.pdbx_description
1 polymer ?
#
loop_
_entity_poly.entity_id
_entity_poly.type
_entity_poly.pdbx_seq_one_letter_code
_entity_poly.pdbx_strand_id
1 'polypeptide(L)'
;YLRDFLESTGIYLDSSYYIGYHGIGQLDLDQYNRPEDIFGVSFTSAFLKRDIFSENKVGKIDPTFFLFYEDVDFCYREFLSFKNLSLSSLKILEVPW
;
A
#
# COMPACT_ATOMS: atom_id res chain seq x y z
N TYR A 1 -19.39 7.19 9.74
CA TYR A 1 -18.17 6.57 10.27
C TYR A 1 -18.47 5.92 11.60
N LEU A 2 -18.36 4.60 11.64
CA LEU A 2 -18.41 3.84 12.90
C LEU A 2 -16.99 3.83 13.45
N ARG A 3 -16.80 4.37 14.66
CA ARG A 3 -15.49 4.70 15.23
C ARG A 3 -14.54 3.50 15.32
N ASP A 4 -15.10 2.32 15.50
CA ASP A 4 -14.32 1.10 15.79
C ASP A 4 -14.15 0.22 14.55
N PHE A 5 -14.53 0.70 13.36
CA PHE A 5 -14.41 -0.07 12.12
C PHE A 5 -13.29 0.47 11.25
N LEU A 6 -12.48 -0.45 10.73
CA LEU A 6 -11.38 -0.14 9.85
C LEU A 6 -11.89 0.31 8.48
N GLU A 7 -11.30 1.38 7.96
CA GLU A 7 -11.55 1.85 6.59
C GLU A 7 -10.55 1.25 5.61
N SER A 8 -9.27 1.17 6.00
CA SER A 8 -8.23 0.52 5.20
C SER A 8 -6.99 0.25 6.04
N THR A 9 -6.40 -0.93 5.87
CA THR A 9 -5.09 -1.32 6.42
C THR A 9 -4.08 -1.63 5.31
N GLY A 10 -4.48 -1.45 4.05
CA GLY A 10 -3.68 -1.79 2.88
C GLY A 10 -4.54 -1.89 1.62
N ILE A 11 -3.90 -2.06 0.48
CA ILE A 11 -4.53 -2.21 -0.83
C ILE A 11 -4.31 -3.64 -1.30
N TYR A 12 -5.34 -4.25 -1.88
CA TYR A 12 -5.22 -5.50 -2.64
C TYR A 12 -5.64 -5.31 -4.09
N LEU A 13 -5.07 -6.14 -4.96
CA LEU A 13 -5.45 -6.26 -6.37
C LEU A 13 -5.95 -7.69 -6.59
N ASP A 14 -7.19 -7.84 -7.07
CA ASP A 14 -7.74 -9.16 -7.39
C ASP A 14 -7.38 -9.61 -8.83
N SER A 15 -7.77 -10.83 -9.18
CA SER A 15 -7.54 -11.39 -10.53
C SER A 15 -8.30 -10.68 -11.65
N SER A 16 -9.30 -9.86 -11.31
CA SER A 16 -10.05 -9.02 -12.25
C SER A 16 -9.48 -7.61 -12.37
N TYR A 17 -8.33 -7.34 -11.74
CA TYR A 17 -7.71 -6.02 -11.62
C TYR A 17 -8.56 -5.00 -10.85
N TYR A 18 -9.46 -5.49 -10.00
CA TYR A 18 -10.18 -4.62 -9.07
C TYR A 18 -9.28 -4.28 -7.88
N ILE A 19 -9.30 -3.01 -7.50
CA ILE A 19 -8.54 -2.45 -6.38
C ILE A 19 -9.48 -2.33 -5.19
N GLY A 20 -9.13 -2.98 -4.09
CA GLY A 20 -9.89 -2.92 -2.85
C GLY A 20 -9.00 -2.65 -1.63
N TYR A 21 -9.65 -2.44 -0.49
CA TYR A 21 -8.98 -2.15 0.78
C TYR A 21 -9.02 -3.34 1.72
N HIS A 22 -7.87 -3.65 2.32
CA HIS A 22 -7.78 -4.64 3.40
C HIS A 22 -8.46 -4.11 4.66
N GLY A 23 -9.21 -4.99 5.34
CA GLY A 23 -9.84 -4.68 6.62
C GLY A 23 -11.10 -3.82 6.54
N ILE A 24 -11.50 -3.33 5.36
CA ILE A 24 -12.68 -2.45 5.23
C ILE A 24 -13.93 -3.05 5.87
N GLY A 25 -14.53 -2.31 6.79
CA GLY A 25 -15.75 -2.72 7.50
C GLY A 25 -15.55 -3.84 8.53
N GLN A 26 -14.29 -4.18 8.87
CA GLN A 26 -14.00 -5.05 10.01
C GLN A 26 -13.88 -4.23 11.29
N LEU A 27 -14.27 -4.82 12.41
CA LEU A 27 -14.05 -4.24 13.74
C LEU A 27 -12.53 -4.23 14.02
N ASP A 28 -12.02 -3.10 14.49
CA ASP A 28 -10.62 -2.96 14.92
C ASP A 28 -10.44 -3.61 16.30
N LEU A 29 -9.72 -4.73 16.28
CA LEU A 29 -9.38 -5.58 17.42
C LEU A 29 -7.87 -5.82 17.46
N ASP A 30 -7.06 -4.88 16.96
CA ASP A 30 -5.61 -5.00 16.81
C ASP A 30 -5.16 -6.12 15.84
N GLN A 31 -6.05 -6.66 15.00
CA GLN A 31 -5.74 -7.81 14.15
C GLN A 31 -4.70 -7.52 13.06
N TYR A 32 -4.50 -6.24 12.71
CA TYR A 32 -3.52 -5.77 11.74
C TYR A 32 -2.30 -5.09 12.38
N ASN A 33 -2.19 -5.11 13.71
CA ASN A 33 -1.04 -4.58 14.47
C ASN A 33 0.16 -5.54 14.44
N ARG A 34 0.53 -5.95 13.22
CA ARG A 34 1.65 -6.84 12.92
C ARG A 34 2.24 -6.52 11.54
N PRO A 35 3.54 -6.75 11.33
CA PRO A 35 4.12 -6.70 10.00
C PRO A 35 3.49 -7.79 9.11
N GLU A 36 2.99 -7.41 7.94
CA GLU A 36 2.39 -8.32 6.97
C GLU A 36 2.74 -7.87 5.55
N ASP A 37 2.91 -8.85 4.65
CA ASP A 37 3.12 -8.59 3.23
C ASP A 37 1.76 -8.28 2.59
N ILE A 38 1.65 -7.10 1.99
CA ILE A 38 0.45 -6.62 1.30
C ILE A 38 0.83 -6.14 -0.10
N PHE A 39 -0.14 -6.10 -1.00
CA PHE A 39 0.09 -5.68 -2.38
C PHE A 39 0.50 -4.20 -2.46
N GLY A 40 -0.11 -3.33 -1.68
CA GLY A 40 0.22 -1.91 -1.67
C GLY A 40 -0.34 -1.16 -0.48
N VAL A 41 0.06 0.10 -0.33
CA VAL A 41 -0.36 0.99 0.76
C VAL A 41 -0.84 2.31 0.18
N SER A 42 -1.77 2.97 0.86
CA SER A 42 -2.12 4.35 0.49
C SER A 42 -1.01 5.32 0.90
N PHE A 43 -0.65 6.23 0.01
CA PHE A 43 0.36 7.25 0.29
C PHE A 43 -0.07 8.30 1.31
N THR A 44 -1.36 8.34 1.66
CA THR A 44 -1.88 9.15 2.77
C THR A 44 -1.34 8.68 4.13
N SER A 45 -0.97 7.40 4.25
CA SER A 45 -0.60 6.73 5.50
C SER A 45 0.49 5.68 5.25
N ALA A 46 1.59 6.09 4.63
CA ALA A 46 2.71 5.21 4.31
C ALA A 46 4.05 5.79 4.75
N PHE A 47 4.94 4.91 5.21
CA PHE A 47 6.34 5.25 5.47
C PHE A 47 7.25 4.47 4.53
N LEU A 48 7.83 5.19 3.56
CA LEU A 48 8.60 4.61 2.47
C LEU A 48 10.07 4.97 2.59
N LYS A 49 10.96 4.01 2.33
CA LYS A 49 12.40 4.27 2.24
C LYS A 49 12.65 5.17 1.04
N ARG A 50 13.29 6.33 1.22
CA ARG A 50 13.59 7.30 0.15
C ARG A 50 14.24 6.69 -1.11
N ASP A 51 15.07 5.67 -0.93
CA ASP A 51 15.77 4.98 -2.01
C ASP A 51 14.83 4.23 -3.00
N ILE A 52 13.59 3.94 -2.60
CA ILE A 52 12.60 3.27 -3.47
C ILE A 52 12.24 4.12 -4.70
N PHE A 53 12.37 5.45 -4.58
CA PHE A 53 12.10 6.41 -5.66
C PHE A 53 13.25 6.58 -6.66
N SER A 54 14.34 5.83 -6.50
CA SER A 54 15.46 5.86 -7.45
C SER A 54 15.10 5.14 -8.75
N GLU A 55 15.68 5.59 -9.87
CA GLU A 55 15.49 5.00 -11.21
C GLU A 55 15.92 3.51 -11.26
N ASN A 56 16.76 3.08 -10.31
CA ASN A 56 17.23 1.69 -10.21
C ASN A 56 16.29 0.77 -9.41
N LYS A 57 15.18 1.32 -8.87
CA LYS A 57 14.15 0.59 -8.13
C LYS A 57 12.79 0.78 -8.79
N VAL A 58 11.85 1.46 -8.12
CA VAL A 58 10.50 1.70 -8.66
C VAL A 58 10.48 2.96 -9.55
N GLY A 59 11.38 3.90 -9.26
CA GLY A 59 11.42 5.20 -9.92
C GLY A 59 10.47 6.22 -9.27
N LYS A 60 10.26 7.35 -9.93
CA LYS A 60 9.40 8.43 -9.42
C LYS A 60 7.93 8.08 -9.63
N ILE A 61 7.07 8.77 -8.86
CA ILE A 61 5.63 8.80 -9.10
C ILE A 61 5.40 9.44 -10.47
N ASP A 62 4.52 8.85 -11.27
CA ASP A 62 4.16 9.38 -12.58
C ASP A 62 3.34 10.68 -12.39
N PRO A 63 3.81 11.83 -12.91
CA PRO A 63 3.14 13.12 -12.72
C PRO A 63 1.85 13.27 -13.52
N THR A 64 1.47 12.29 -14.35
CA THR A 64 0.19 12.30 -15.08
C THR A 64 -1.00 11.95 -14.20
N PHE A 65 -0.77 11.29 -13.06
CA PHE A 65 -1.79 11.12 -12.02
C PHE A 65 -1.95 12.42 -11.23
N PHE A 66 -3.20 12.82 -11.02
CA PHE A 66 -3.50 14.12 -10.40
C PHE A 66 -4.15 14.02 -9.02
N LEU A 67 -4.73 12.87 -8.65
CA LEU A 67 -5.47 12.70 -7.38
C LEU A 67 -5.67 11.24 -6.94
N PHE A 68 -5.63 10.29 -7.88
CA PHE A 68 -5.96 8.89 -7.63
C PHE A 68 -5.06 7.98 -8.44
N TYR A 69 -4.89 6.76 -7.93
CA TYR A 69 -4.14 5.66 -8.55
C TYR A 69 -2.63 5.85 -8.62
N GLU A 70 -2.08 6.97 -8.18
CA GLU A 70 -0.64 7.17 -8.15
C GLU A 70 0.07 6.20 -7.21
N ASP A 71 -0.56 5.88 -6.08
CA ASP A 71 -0.08 4.92 -5.09
C ASP A 71 -0.25 3.48 -5.58
N VAL A 72 -1.37 3.17 -6.23
CA VAL A 72 -1.61 1.87 -6.86
C VAL A 72 -0.64 1.60 -8.00
N ASP A 73 -0.43 2.55 -8.92
CA ASP A 73 0.55 2.44 -10.00
C ASP A 73 1.95 2.21 -9.42
N PHE A 74 2.32 2.97 -8.41
CA PHE A 74 3.62 2.84 -7.76
C PHE A 74 3.81 1.46 -7.12
N CYS A 75 2.83 0.99 -6.34
CA CYS A 75 2.87 -0.34 -5.72
C CYS A 75 2.83 -1.45 -6.77
N TYR A 76 2.12 -1.25 -7.88
CA TYR A 76 2.09 -2.22 -8.98
C TYR A 76 3.44 -2.30 -9.71
N ARG A 77 4.10 -1.17 -9.98
CA ARG A 77 5.46 -1.15 -10.56
C ARG A 77 6.49 -1.78 -9.61
N GLU A 78 6.32 -1.59 -8.31
CA GLU A 78 7.07 -2.29 -7.28
C GLU A 78 6.84 -3.80 -7.42
N PHE A 79 5.59 -4.26 -7.34
CA PHE A 79 5.24 -5.67 -7.48
C PHE A 79 5.81 -6.34 -8.75
N LEU A 80 5.78 -5.64 -9.90
CA LEU A 80 6.38 -6.11 -11.14
C LEU A 80 7.91 -6.19 -11.08
N SER A 81 8.57 -5.23 -10.44
CA SER A 81 10.01 -5.25 -10.19
C SER A 81 10.41 -6.38 -9.23
N PHE A 82 9.52 -6.71 -8.28
CA PHE A 82 9.71 -7.73 -7.24
C PHE A 82 9.57 -9.18 -7.70
N LYS A 83 9.06 -9.46 -8.91
CA LYS A 83 9.21 -10.81 -9.51
C LYS A 83 10.68 -11.25 -9.64
N ASN A 84 11.65 -10.36 -9.42
CA ASN A 84 13.09 -10.66 -9.37
C ASN A 84 13.79 -10.47 -8.01
N LEU A 85 13.17 -9.94 -6.95
CA LEU A 85 13.83 -9.62 -5.66
C LEU A 85 12.85 -9.70 -4.47
N SER A 86 13.28 -10.25 -3.34
CA SER A 86 12.48 -10.58 -2.13
C SER A 86 11.87 -9.36 -1.40
N LEU A 87 10.58 -9.48 -1.05
CA LEU A 87 9.74 -8.57 -0.23
C LEU A 87 10.43 -8.13 1.07
N SER A 88 10.58 -6.82 1.29
CA SER A 88 11.01 -6.28 2.60
C SER A 88 10.78 -4.77 2.85
N SER A 89 10.21 -3.99 1.93
CA SER A 89 10.19 -2.51 2.06
C SER A 89 8.87 -1.88 2.49
N LEU A 90 7.73 -2.53 2.26
CA LEU A 90 6.42 -1.96 2.55
C LEU A 90 5.90 -2.54 3.87
N LYS A 91 5.90 -1.72 4.91
CA LYS A 91 5.32 -2.05 6.21
C LYS A 91 4.15 -1.12 6.45
N ILE A 92 3.02 -1.70 6.87
CA ILE A 92 1.93 -0.94 7.46
C ILE A 92 2.50 -0.26 8.70
N LEU A 93 2.52 1.06 8.70
CA LEU A 93 2.62 1.83 9.93
C LEU A 93 1.26 2.48 10.10
N GLU A 94 0.48 2.03 11.08
CA GLU A 94 -0.62 2.86 11.56
C GLU A 94 -0.03 4.17 12.05
N VAL A 95 -0.61 5.27 11.59
CA VAL A 95 -0.40 6.59 12.20
C VAL A 95 -1.44 6.70 13.31
N PRO A 96 -1.05 6.55 14.59
CA PRO A 96 -2.00 6.73 15.68
C PRO A 96 -2.46 8.19 15.66
N TRP A 97 -3.76 8.42 15.52
CA TRP A 97 -4.38 9.72 15.82
C TRP A 97 -4.64 9.83 17.32
#